data_AF-A0A836GAJ6-F1
#
_entry.id   AF-A0A836GAJ6-F1
#
_cell.length_a   1.000
_cell.length_b   1.000
_cell.length_c   1.000
_cell.angle_alpha   90.00
_cell.angle_beta   90.00
_cell.angle_gamma   90.00
#
_symmetry.space_group_name_H-M   'P 1'
#
loop_
_entity.id
_entity.type
_entity.pdbx_description
1 polymer ?
#
loop_
_entity_poly.entity_id
_entity_poly.type
_entity_poly.pdbx_seq_one_letter_code
_entity_poly.pdbx_strand_id
1 'polypeptide(L)'
;HSRSPDYTKGIFQSIGFKEFHTYLILPEKERASEKGKKLLQQGIDDLKLVTRRYAKRQDKWVMNRLIRRGDRQVPPVYSLDCTDVTKWDSRVLEPAAAIISAILHDAKPEQQPLNENFENQKTTDSSTNIYNYCKVCERVFVEEHQWQAHLEGGKHMKALKKKKKIAEDTHSRNVN
;
A
#
# COMPACT_ATOMS: atom_id res chain seq x y z
N HIS A 1 29.12 -14.85 -13.84
CA HIS A 1 27.90 -14.07 -14.17
C HIS A 1 27.31 -13.49 -12.88
N SER A 2 27.45 -12.18 -12.65
CA SER A 2 26.79 -11.51 -11.51
C SER A 2 25.30 -11.37 -11.84
N ARG A 3 24.45 -12.14 -11.17
CA ARG A 3 23.00 -12.01 -11.27
C ARG A 3 22.64 -10.70 -10.58
N SER A 4 21.98 -9.78 -11.29
CA SER A 4 21.52 -8.52 -10.70
C SER A 4 20.67 -8.82 -9.44
N PRO A 5 20.78 -8.01 -8.37
CA PRO A 5 20.04 -8.26 -7.14
C PRO A 5 18.54 -8.25 -7.40
N ASP A 6 17.85 -9.32 -6.99
CA ASP A 6 16.39 -9.40 -7.09
C ASP A 6 15.75 -8.76 -5.84
N TYR A 7 15.35 -7.48 -5.97
CA TYR A 7 14.69 -6.71 -4.91
C TYR A 7 13.26 -7.17 -4.57
N THR A 8 12.78 -8.24 -5.22
CA THR A 8 11.48 -8.83 -4.94
C THR A 8 11.56 -10.04 -4.01
N LYS A 9 12.74 -10.39 -3.49
CA LYS A 9 12.91 -11.58 -2.63
C LYS A 9 13.77 -11.34 -1.39
N GLY A 10 13.39 -12.01 -0.30
CA GLY A 10 14.18 -12.09 0.93
C GLY A 10 14.53 -10.73 1.53
N ILE A 11 15.73 -10.62 2.09
CA ILE A 11 16.22 -9.42 2.78
C ILE A 11 16.26 -8.18 1.87
N PHE A 12 16.35 -8.35 0.55
CA PHE A 12 16.38 -7.23 -0.41
C PHE A 12 15.04 -6.52 -0.59
N GLN A 13 13.95 -7.05 -0.04
CA GLN A 13 12.66 -6.34 0.01
C GLN A 13 12.63 -5.26 1.10
N SER A 14 13.53 -5.33 2.08
CA SER A 14 13.60 -4.39 3.21
C SER A 14 13.71 -2.93 2.75
N ILE A 15 13.12 -2.04 3.53
CA ILE A 15 13.22 -0.60 3.31
C ILE A 15 14.58 -0.15 3.85
N GLY A 16 15.39 0.49 3.01
CA GLY A 16 16.70 1.04 3.39
C GLY A 16 17.88 0.50 2.59
N PHE A 17 17.82 -0.70 2.02
CA PHE A 17 18.94 -1.18 1.19
C PHE A 17 18.80 -0.76 -0.27
N LYS A 18 17.64 -1.05 -0.89
CA LYS A 18 17.39 -0.80 -2.31
C LYS A 18 17.39 0.69 -2.66
N GLU A 19 16.95 1.54 -1.74
CA GLU A 19 16.96 3.00 -1.91
C GLU A 19 18.39 3.57 -2.03
N PHE A 20 19.37 2.93 -1.39
CA PHE A 20 20.77 3.34 -1.43
C PHE A 20 21.63 2.52 -2.39
N HIS A 21 21.06 1.51 -3.06
CA HIS A 21 21.83 0.56 -3.85
C HIS A 21 22.76 1.23 -4.86
N THR A 22 22.23 2.21 -5.61
CA THR A 22 22.98 2.93 -6.64
C THR A 22 24.15 3.72 -6.08
N TYR A 23 24.03 4.23 -4.85
CA TYR A 23 25.14 4.87 -4.12
C TYR A 23 26.14 3.84 -3.60
N LEU A 24 25.67 2.73 -3.03
CA LEU A 24 26.51 1.70 -2.41
C LEU A 24 27.39 0.97 -3.43
N ILE A 25 26.93 0.79 -4.68
CA ILE A 25 27.72 0.14 -5.75
C ILE A 25 28.72 1.08 -6.42
N LEU A 26 28.75 2.38 -6.09
CA LEU A 26 29.78 3.28 -6.61
C LEU A 26 31.17 2.88 -6.10
N PRO A 27 32.23 3.05 -6.92
CA PRO A 27 33.59 3.01 -6.44
C PRO A 27 33.78 3.97 -5.27
N GLU A 28 34.59 3.59 -4.28
CA GLU A 28 34.78 4.38 -3.05
C GLU A 28 35.20 5.84 -3.32
N LYS A 29 36.09 6.03 -4.31
CA LYS A 29 36.54 7.36 -4.76
C LYS A 29 35.40 8.23 -5.34
N GLU A 30 34.38 7.61 -5.93
CA GLU A 30 33.21 8.32 -6.48
C GLU A 30 32.15 8.63 -5.43
N ARG A 31 32.13 7.95 -4.28
CA ARG A 31 31.12 8.20 -3.23
C ARG A 31 31.24 9.60 -2.64
N ALA A 32 32.47 10.11 -2.50
CA ALA A 32 32.74 11.47 -2.03
C ALA A 32 32.56 12.55 -3.11
N SER A 33 32.39 12.16 -4.38
CA SER A 33 32.17 13.08 -5.48
C SER A 33 30.79 13.75 -5.41
N GLU A 34 30.59 14.82 -6.18
CA GLU A 34 29.28 15.47 -6.30
C GLU A 34 28.18 14.52 -6.80
N LYS A 35 28.53 13.57 -7.68
CA LYS A 35 27.61 12.51 -8.11
C LYS A 35 27.24 11.59 -6.94
N GLY A 36 28.21 11.18 -6.14
CA GLY A 36 28.00 10.33 -4.97
C GLY A 36 27.11 11.01 -3.92
N LYS A 37 27.37 12.29 -3.60
CA LYS A 37 26.53 13.09 -2.70
C LYS A 37 25.08 13.20 -3.19
N LYS A 38 24.88 13.44 -4.50
CA LYS A 38 23.53 13.48 -5.09
C LYS A 38 22.79 12.15 -4.96
N LEU A 39 23.46 11.03 -5.23
CA LEU A 39 22.87 9.70 -5.10
C LEU A 39 22.57 9.33 -3.64
N LEU A 40 23.43 9.75 -2.70
CA LEU A 40 23.18 9.58 -1.27
C LEU A 40 21.93 10.35 -0.84
N GLN A 41 21.82 11.62 -1.23
CA GLN A 41 20.66 12.46 -0.90
C GLN A 41 19.38 11.88 -1.50
N GLN A 42 19.42 11.42 -2.75
CA GLN A 42 18.30 10.74 -3.39
C GLN A 42 17.88 9.49 -2.60
N GLY A 43 18.84 8.66 -2.15
CA GLY A 43 18.56 7.49 -1.33
C GLY A 43 17.89 7.83 0.01
N ILE A 44 18.30 8.92 0.66
CA ILE A 44 17.65 9.43 1.90
C ILE A 44 16.21 9.83 1.62
N ASP A 45 15.96 10.55 0.52
CA ASP A 45 14.64 11.04 0.18
C ASP A 45 13.69 9.89 -0.22
N ASP A 46 14.21 8.91 -0.95
CA ASP A 46 13.49 7.68 -1.30
C ASP A 46 13.20 6.83 -0.07
N LEU A 47 14.16 6.68 0.86
CA LEU A 47 13.95 6.00 2.14
C LEU A 47 12.79 6.66 2.91
N LYS A 48 12.81 7.98 3.07
CA LYS A 48 11.75 8.73 3.75
C LYS A 48 10.40 8.54 3.05
N LEU A 49 10.38 8.59 1.71
CA LEU A 49 9.17 8.41 0.91
C LEU A 49 8.57 7.01 1.07
N VAL A 50 9.38 5.97 0.94
CA VAL A 50 8.95 4.58 1.03
C VAL A 50 8.49 4.25 2.46
N THR A 51 9.17 4.79 3.48
CA THR A 51 8.75 4.64 4.89
C THR A 51 7.37 5.26 5.14
N ARG A 52 7.12 6.49 4.66
CA ARG A 52 5.78 7.11 4.76
C ARG A 52 4.70 6.30 4.04
N ARG A 53 5.01 5.76 2.86
CA ARG A 53 4.09 4.90 2.10
C ARG A 53 3.81 3.59 2.83
N TYR A 54 4.81 3.03 3.50
CA TYR A 54 4.69 1.81 4.28
C TYR A 54 3.79 2.03 5.50
N ALA A 55 3.99 3.09 6.28
CA ALA A 55 3.11 3.45 7.40
C ALA A 55 1.64 3.57 6.94
N LYS A 56 1.37 4.34 5.88
CA LYS A 56 0.02 4.45 5.29
C LYS A 56 -0.56 3.11 4.83
N ARG A 57 0.30 2.18 4.39
CA ARG A 57 -0.12 0.83 3.99
C ARG A 57 -0.44 -0.03 5.21
N GLN A 58 0.32 0.09 6.30
CA GLN A 58 0.03 -0.57 7.57
C GLN A 58 -1.32 -0.10 8.11
N ASP A 59 -1.58 1.21 8.15
CA ASP A 59 -2.87 1.75 8.60
C ASP A 59 -4.04 1.19 7.78
N LYS A 60 -3.91 1.23 6.45
CA LYS A 60 -4.91 0.65 5.54
C LYS A 60 -5.07 -0.85 5.75
N TRP A 61 -3.98 -1.57 6.02
CA TRP A 61 -4.03 -3.01 6.25
C TRP A 61 -4.74 -3.32 7.57
N VAL A 62 -4.37 -2.67 8.68
CA VAL A 62 -5.02 -2.80 9.99
C VAL A 62 -6.51 -2.49 9.87
N MET A 63 -6.85 -1.36 9.24
CA MET A 63 -8.23 -0.96 9.01
C MET A 63 -9.02 -2.01 8.20
N ASN A 64 -8.51 -2.46 7.05
CA ASN A 64 -9.26 -3.34 6.17
C ASN A 64 -9.14 -4.83 6.51
N ARG A 65 -8.22 -5.23 7.40
CA ARG A 65 -7.99 -6.64 7.75
C ARG A 65 -8.44 -6.96 9.17
N LEU A 66 -8.27 -6.04 10.11
CA LEU A 66 -8.58 -6.26 11.52
C LEU A 66 -9.84 -5.52 11.96
N ILE A 67 -9.99 -4.25 11.57
CA ILE A 67 -11.08 -3.41 12.09
C ILE A 67 -12.39 -3.60 11.32
N ARG A 68 -12.36 -3.50 9.99
CA ARG A 68 -13.57 -3.48 9.14
C ARG A 68 -14.07 -4.86 8.71
N ARG A 69 -13.48 -5.97 9.18
CA ARG A 69 -13.85 -7.32 8.72
C ARG A 69 -14.88 -7.94 9.66
N GLY A 70 -16.14 -8.00 9.23
CA GLY A 70 -17.20 -8.71 9.96
C GLY A 70 -17.24 -10.22 9.65
N ASP A 71 -16.62 -10.65 8.56
CA ASP A 71 -16.63 -12.03 8.07
C ASP A 71 -15.46 -12.89 8.57
N ARG A 72 -14.61 -12.34 9.44
CA ARG A 72 -13.48 -13.04 10.03
C ARG A 72 -13.56 -13.01 11.54
N GLN A 73 -13.19 -14.12 12.17
CA GLN A 73 -12.86 -14.11 13.59
C GLN A 73 -11.56 -13.32 13.78
N VAL A 74 -11.69 -12.05 14.13
CA VAL A 74 -10.59 -11.18 14.52
C VAL A 74 -10.73 -10.90 16.01
N PRO A 75 -9.67 -10.98 16.81
CA PRO A 75 -9.74 -10.61 18.22
C PRO A 75 -10.15 -9.14 18.39
N PRO A 76 -10.69 -8.75 19.56
CA PRO A 76 -10.93 -7.34 19.89
C PRO A 76 -9.66 -6.50 19.69
N VAL A 77 -9.80 -5.36 18.99
CA VAL A 77 -8.69 -4.45 18.69
C VAL A 77 -8.90 -3.15 19.45
N TYR A 78 -8.00 -2.83 20.39
CA TYR A 78 -8.05 -1.59 21.16
C TYR A 78 -6.99 -0.60 20.65
N SER A 79 -7.37 0.66 20.46
CA SER A 79 -6.43 1.72 20.05
C SER A 79 -5.80 2.43 21.23
N LEU A 80 -4.51 2.72 21.14
CA LEU A 80 -3.80 3.55 22.11
C LEU A 80 -3.26 4.80 21.40
N ASP A 81 -3.32 5.95 22.05
CA ASP A 81 -2.86 7.21 21.45
C ASP A 81 -1.36 7.41 21.66
N CYS A 82 -0.59 7.08 20.63
CA CYS A 82 0.86 7.26 20.59
C CYS A 82 1.30 8.58 19.93
N THR A 83 0.40 9.56 19.73
CA THR A 83 0.71 10.81 19.01
C THR A 83 1.73 11.67 19.77
N ASP A 84 1.61 11.74 21.10
CA ASP A 84 2.48 12.51 21.98
C ASP A 84 3.31 11.58 22.87
N VAL A 85 4.57 11.37 22.49
CA VAL A 85 5.49 10.46 23.19
C VAL A 85 5.73 10.88 24.63
N THR A 86 5.59 12.18 24.96
CA THR A 86 5.78 12.68 26.33
C THR A 86 4.70 12.20 27.30
N LYS A 87 3.56 11.74 26.78
CA LYS A 87 2.42 11.23 27.56
C LYS A 87 2.26 9.72 27.49
N TRP A 88 3.32 9.02 27.10
CA TRP A 88 3.33 7.56 26.90
C TRP A 88 2.71 6.80 28.07
N ASP A 89 3.09 7.11 29.30
CA ASP A 89 2.62 6.39 30.48
C ASP A 89 1.10 6.46 30.60
N SER A 90 0.56 7.68 30.60
CA SER A 90 -0.89 7.94 30.74
C SER A 90 -1.75 7.55 29.53
N ARG A 91 -1.19 7.55 28.30
CA ARG A 91 -1.96 7.35 27.06
C ARG A 91 -1.79 5.98 26.42
N VAL A 92 -0.75 5.25 26.80
CA VAL A 92 -0.38 3.98 26.18
C VAL A 92 -0.15 2.91 27.25
N LEU A 93 0.79 3.12 28.17
CA LEU A 93 1.19 2.09 29.13
C LEU A 93 0.04 1.74 30.09
N GLU A 94 -0.49 2.74 30.80
CA GLU A 94 -1.54 2.54 31.79
C GLU A 94 -2.83 1.98 31.15
N PRO A 95 -3.35 2.54 30.03
CA PRO A 95 -4.53 1.96 29.39
C PRO A 95 -4.30 0.55 28.85
N ALA A 96 -3.12 0.26 28.28
CA ALA A 96 -2.80 -1.10 27.82
C ALA A 96 -2.79 -2.10 28.97
N ALA A 97 -2.15 -1.74 30.10
CA ALA A 97 -2.11 -2.57 31.29
C ALA A 97 -3.52 -2.80 31.85
N ALA A 98 -4.36 -1.76 31.89
CA ALA A 98 -5.75 -1.87 32.33
C ALA A 98 -6.58 -2.81 31.43
N ILE A 99 -6.45 -2.70 30.10
CA ILE A 99 -7.13 -3.59 29.14
C ILE A 99 -6.68 -5.05 29.36
N ILE A 100 -5.38 -5.30 29.44
CA ILE A 100 -4.85 -6.65 29.65
C ILE A 100 -5.31 -7.21 30.99
N SER A 101 -5.24 -6.42 32.06
CA SER A 101 -5.68 -6.82 33.40
C SER A 101 -7.16 -7.21 33.41
N ALA A 102 -8.03 -6.39 32.80
CA ALA A 102 -9.45 -6.72 32.70
C ALA A 102 -9.69 -8.04 31.95
N ILE A 103 -9.04 -8.23 30.79
CA ILE A 103 -9.16 -9.47 30.00
C ILE A 103 -8.68 -10.70 30.78
N LEU A 104 -7.56 -10.59 31.51
CA LEU A 104 -7.01 -11.69 32.29
C LEU A 104 -7.89 -12.11 33.47
N HIS A 105 -8.77 -11.21 33.96
CA HIS A 105 -9.73 -11.48 35.04
C HIS A 105 -11.15 -11.71 34.51
N ASP A 106 -11.31 -12.04 33.22
CA ASP A 106 -12.61 -12.23 32.57
C ASP A 106 -13.58 -11.04 32.69
N ALA A 107 -13.05 -9.83 32.90
CA ALA A 107 -13.80 -8.59 32.98
C ALA A 107 -13.79 -7.85 31.62
N LYS A 108 -14.84 -7.07 31.35
CA LYS A 108 -14.89 -6.21 30.15
C LYS A 108 -14.01 -4.97 30.37
N PRO A 109 -13.02 -4.68 29.50
CA PRO A 109 -12.27 -3.43 29.57
C PRO A 109 -13.19 -2.21 29.44
N GLU A 110 -12.87 -1.12 30.14
CA GLU A 110 -13.62 0.15 30.04
C GLU A 110 -13.57 0.72 28.62
N GLN A 111 -12.40 0.63 27.99
CA GLN A 111 -12.22 1.05 26.61
C GLN A 111 -12.90 0.04 25.67
N GLN A 112 -13.65 0.54 24.69
CA GLN A 112 -14.30 -0.31 23.68
C GLN A 112 -13.32 -0.71 22.55
N PRO A 113 -13.47 -1.93 21.99
CA PRO A 113 -12.73 -2.34 20.81
C PRO A 113 -13.17 -1.57 19.58
N LEU A 114 -12.23 -1.20 18.72
CA LEU A 114 -12.46 -0.53 17.44
C LEU A 114 -13.29 -1.37 16.45
N ASN A 115 -13.31 -2.68 16.61
CA ASN A 115 -14.03 -3.62 15.76
C ASN A 115 -15.38 -4.07 16.35
N GLU A 116 -15.82 -3.51 17.48
CA GLU A 116 -17.18 -3.69 18.00
C GLU A 116 -18.09 -2.63 17.33
N ASN A 117 -19.14 -3.04 16.60
CA ASN A 117 -20.17 -2.16 16.00
C ASN A 117 -19.73 -1.18 14.90
N PHE A 118 -18.96 -1.64 13.91
CA PHE A 118 -18.59 -0.79 12.77
C PHE A 118 -19.71 -0.72 11.71
N GLU A 119 -20.23 0.47 11.38
CA GLU A 119 -21.32 0.67 10.40
C GLU A 119 -20.93 0.31 8.95
N ASN A 120 -19.64 0.32 8.62
CA ASN A 120 -19.13 0.07 7.27
C ASN A 120 -18.30 -1.23 7.21
N GLN A 121 -18.87 -2.33 7.71
CA GLN A 121 -18.24 -3.64 7.62
C GLN A 121 -18.02 -4.06 6.16
N LYS A 122 -16.81 -4.55 5.87
CA LYS A 122 -16.44 -5.13 4.59
C LYS A 122 -16.45 -6.65 4.72
N THR A 123 -17.42 -7.30 4.11
CA THR A 123 -17.37 -8.75 3.87
C THR A 123 -16.52 -9.02 2.63
N THR A 124 -15.76 -10.12 2.64
CA THR A 124 -15.11 -10.66 1.43
C THR A 124 -16.01 -11.69 0.81
N ASP A 125 -17.20 -11.30 0.36
CA ASP A 125 -18.01 -12.22 -0.43
C ASP A 125 -17.48 -12.25 -1.87
N SER A 126 -16.56 -13.18 -2.12
CA SER A 126 -16.00 -13.37 -3.47
C SER A 126 -17.05 -13.84 -4.48
N SER A 127 -18.24 -14.26 -4.03
CA SER A 127 -19.38 -14.56 -4.91
C SER A 127 -20.02 -13.31 -5.52
N THR A 128 -19.72 -12.13 -4.99
CA THR A 128 -20.19 -10.82 -5.52
C THR A 128 -19.21 -10.17 -6.49
N ASN A 129 -18.04 -10.78 -6.74
CA ASN A 129 -17.06 -10.24 -7.68
C ASN A 129 -17.61 -10.26 -9.11
N ILE A 130 -17.57 -9.12 -9.80
CA ILE A 130 -17.98 -8.98 -11.20
C ILE A 130 -16.75 -8.73 -12.05
N TYR A 131 -16.44 -9.66 -12.95
CA TYR A 131 -15.25 -9.57 -13.80
C TYR A 131 -15.57 -8.87 -15.12
N ASN A 132 -15.04 -7.66 -15.29
CA ASN A 132 -15.15 -6.87 -16.50
C ASN A 132 -13.79 -6.82 -17.23
N TYR A 133 -13.78 -7.11 -18.54
CA TYR A 133 -12.56 -7.06 -19.35
C TYR A 133 -12.56 -5.89 -20.33
N CYS A 134 -11.57 -5.01 -20.21
CA CYS A 134 -11.33 -3.94 -21.17
C CYS A 134 -10.56 -4.46 -22.39
N LYS A 135 -11.20 -4.58 -23.55
CA LYS A 135 -10.51 -4.90 -24.82
C LYS A 135 -9.57 -3.79 -25.31
N VAL A 136 -9.78 -2.55 -24.87
CA VAL A 136 -8.96 -1.40 -25.29
C VAL A 136 -7.64 -1.38 -24.53
N CYS A 137 -7.69 -1.61 -23.23
CA CYS A 137 -6.54 -1.54 -22.33
C CYS A 137 -5.97 -2.90 -21.94
N GLU A 138 -6.62 -3.99 -22.35
CA GLU A 138 -6.24 -5.39 -22.09
C GLU A 138 -6.06 -5.66 -20.59
N ARG A 139 -7.09 -5.31 -19.81
CA ARG A 139 -7.11 -5.40 -18.34
C ARG A 139 -8.43 -5.93 -17.83
N VAL A 140 -8.34 -6.74 -16.77
CA VAL A 140 -9.49 -7.24 -16.01
C VAL A 140 -9.72 -6.35 -14.79
N PHE A 141 -10.99 -6.05 -14.52
CA PHE A 141 -11.48 -5.34 -13.34
C PHE A 141 -12.45 -6.27 -12.62
N VAL A 142 -12.34 -6.36 -11.29
CA VAL A 142 -13.05 -7.38 -10.48
C VAL A 142 -14.31 -6.82 -9.80
N GLU A 143 -14.46 -5.50 -9.77
CA GLU A 143 -15.60 -4.82 -9.17
C GLU A 143 -16.15 -3.77 -10.13
N GLU A 144 -17.47 -3.58 -10.10
CA GLU A 144 -18.17 -2.65 -11.00
C GLU A 144 -17.68 -1.20 -10.82
N HIS A 145 -17.47 -0.76 -9.58
CA HIS A 145 -16.96 0.59 -9.32
C HIS A 145 -15.57 0.82 -9.94
N GLN A 146 -14.70 -0.21 -9.95
CA GLN A 146 -13.37 -0.12 -10.56
C GLN A 146 -13.47 -0.07 -12.08
N TRP A 147 -14.43 -0.82 -12.63
CA TRP A 147 -14.72 -0.85 -14.05
C TRP A 147 -15.22 0.52 -14.55
N GLN A 148 -16.19 1.13 -13.87
CA GLN A 148 -16.70 2.46 -14.22
C GLN A 148 -15.62 3.53 -14.09
N ALA A 149 -14.89 3.56 -12.98
CA ALA A 149 -13.77 4.49 -12.80
C ALA A 149 -12.66 4.30 -13.86
N HIS A 150 -12.48 3.08 -14.36
CA HIS A 150 -11.57 2.82 -15.47
C HIS A 150 -12.08 3.42 -16.79
N LEU A 151 -13.35 3.17 -17.13
CA LEU A 151 -13.97 3.65 -18.37
C LEU A 151 -13.93 5.18 -18.45
N GLU A 152 -14.25 5.87 -17.36
CA GLU A 152 -14.22 7.33 -17.26
C GLU A 152 -12.78 7.88 -17.15
N GLY A 153 -11.81 7.01 -16.84
CA GLY A 153 -10.44 7.37 -16.58
C GLY A 153 -9.69 7.91 -17.81
N GLY A 154 -8.93 8.97 -17.62
CA GLY A 154 -8.13 9.59 -18.70
C GLY A 154 -7.14 8.65 -19.40
N LYS A 155 -6.68 7.58 -18.73
CA LYS A 155 -5.83 6.53 -19.35
C LYS A 155 -6.60 5.73 -20.40
N HIS A 156 -7.86 5.37 -20.11
CA HIS A 156 -8.72 4.65 -21.05
C HIS A 156 -9.04 5.54 -22.27
N MET A 157 -9.41 6.80 -22.01
CA MET A 157 -9.68 7.80 -23.06
C MET A 157 -8.49 8.02 -24.00
N LYS A 158 -7.26 8.07 -23.45
CA LYS A 158 -6.03 8.15 -24.27
C LYS A 158 -5.80 6.89 -25.11
N ALA A 159 -6.06 5.71 -24.54
CA ALA A 159 -5.92 4.44 -25.26
C ALA A 159 -6.92 4.33 -26.42
N LEU A 160 -8.18 4.75 -26.21
CA LEU A 160 -9.19 4.85 -27.26
C LEU A 160 -8.74 5.75 -28.41
N LYS A 161 -8.29 6.98 -28.11
CA LYS A 161 -7.79 7.92 -29.11
C LYS A 161 -6.62 7.33 -29.93
N LYS A 162 -5.70 6.65 -29.26
CA LYS A 162 -4.56 5.99 -29.93
C LYS A 162 -5.02 4.87 -30.86
N LYS A 163 -5.94 3.99 -30.43
CA LYS A 163 -6.46 2.89 -31.28
C LYS A 163 -7.23 3.44 -32.48
N LYS A 164 -8.01 4.50 -32.32
CA LYS A 164 -8.72 5.18 -33.43
C LYS A 164 -7.75 5.70 -34.49
N LYS A 165 -6.70 6.43 -34.06
CA LYS A 165 -5.68 6.96 -34.98
C LYS A 165 -4.96 5.84 -35.75
N ILE A 166 -4.59 4.75 -35.07
CA ILE A 166 -3.95 3.60 -35.72
C ILE A 166 -4.89 2.95 -36.75
N ALA A 167 -6.18 2.81 -36.43
CA ALA A 167 -7.15 2.24 -37.35
C ALA A 167 -7.33 3.12 -38.61
N GLU A 168 -7.39 4.44 -38.44
CA GLU A 168 -7.45 5.42 -39.53
C GLU A 168 -6.18 5.35 -40.40
N ASP A 169 -4.99 5.37 -39.79
CA ASP A 169 -3.70 5.27 -40.49
C ASP A 169 -3.55 3.93 -41.26
N THR A 170 -4.09 2.83 -40.72
CA THR A 170 -4.05 1.51 -41.36
C THR A 170 -5.03 1.44 -42.52
N HIS A 171 -6.21 2.05 -42.38
CA HIS A 171 -7.20 2.12 -43.46
C HIS A 171 -6.67 2.96 -44.63
N SER A 172 -6.05 4.12 -44.37
CA SER A 172 -5.43 4.95 -45.42
C SER A 172 -4.25 4.27 -46.14
N ARG A 173 -3.57 3.31 -45.51
CA ARG A 173 -2.51 2.51 -46.13
C ARG A 173 -3.00 1.33 -46.95
N ASN A 174 -4.20 0.82 -46.68
CA ASN A 174 -4.78 -0.31 -47.40
C ASN A 174 -5.64 0.14 -48.60
N VAL A 175 -5.96 1.43 -48.68
CA VAL A 175 -6.78 2.02 -49.75
C VAL A 175 -5.92 2.75 -50.81
N ASN A 176 -4.62 2.93 -50.56
CA ASN A 176 -3.61 3.36 -51.54
C ASN A 176 -2.75 2.17 -51.97
#